data_AF-A0A7C1LTH2-F1
#
_entry.id   AF-A0A7C1LTH2-F1
#
_cell.length_a   1.000
_cell.length_b   1.000
_cell.length_c   1.000
_cell.angle_alpha   90.00
_cell.angle_beta   90.00
_cell.angle_gamma   90.00
#
_symmetry.space_group_name_H-M   'P 1'
#
loop_
_entity.id
_entity.type
_entity.pdbx_description
1 polymer ?
#
loop_
_entity_poly.entity_id
_entity_poly.type
_entity_poly.pdbx_seq_one_letter_code
_entity_poly.pdbx_strand_id
1 'polypeptide(L)'
;YLVIVTRGHKHDGAALRQCISSEAAYIGMIGSIRKIKLMRKKFLEEGWATAPQFDRVCAPIGIAIQSKTVEEIAVSIAAQLALVRSQI
;
A
#
# COMPACT_ATOMS: atom_id res chain seq x y z
N TYR A 1 -10.50 -3.32 4.67
CA TYR A 1 -9.04 -3.09 4.72
C TYR A 1 -8.38 -4.00 3.72
N LEU A 2 -7.49 -3.47 2.90
CA LEU A 2 -6.70 -4.23 1.93
C LEU A 2 -5.21 -4.04 2.27
N VAL A 3 -4.49 -5.16 2.38
CA VAL A 3 -3.06 -5.19 2.69
C VAL A 3 -2.35 -5.98 1.60
N ILE A 4 -1.53 -5.30 0.80
CA ILE A 4 -0.83 -5.88 -0.35
C ILE A 4 0.64 -6.09 0.04
N VAL A 5 0.98 -7.34 0.35
CA VAL A 5 2.30 -7.79 0.82
C VAL A 5 2.75 -9.06 0.08
N THR A 6 3.02 -8.96 -1.23
CA THR A 6 3.42 -10.14 -2.02
C THR A 6 4.90 -10.50 -1.83
N ARG A 7 5.24 -11.79 -1.91
CA ARG A 7 6.63 -12.25 -1.88
C ARG A 7 7.41 -11.67 -3.07
N GLY A 8 8.50 -10.97 -2.79
CA GLY A 8 9.36 -10.35 -3.80
C GLY A 8 8.74 -9.15 -4.52
N HIS A 9 7.55 -8.70 -4.12
CA HIS A 9 6.87 -7.49 -4.60
C HIS A 9 6.50 -7.46 -6.09
N LYS A 10 6.65 -8.58 -6.81
CA LYS A 10 6.45 -8.63 -8.26
C LYS A 10 4.99 -8.43 -8.67
N HIS A 11 4.07 -8.82 -7.79
CA HIS A 11 2.63 -8.85 -8.08
C HIS A 11 1.85 -7.74 -7.37
N ASP A 12 2.52 -6.87 -6.59
CA ASP A 12 1.87 -5.82 -5.82
C ASP A 12 1.06 -4.86 -6.71
N GLY A 13 1.62 -4.46 -7.86
CA GLY A 13 0.91 -3.59 -8.82
C GLY A 13 -0.28 -4.27 -9.51
N ALA A 14 -0.20 -5.58 -9.75
CA ALA A 14 -1.34 -6.31 -10.32
C ALA A 14 -2.48 -6.42 -9.31
N ALA A 15 -2.16 -6.73 -8.05
CA ALA A 15 -3.13 -6.75 -6.96
C ALA A 15 -3.75 -5.38 -6.72
N LEU A 16 -2.93 -4.32 -6.70
CA LEU A 16 -3.40 -2.95 -6.52
C LEU A 16 -4.36 -2.54 -7.65
N ARG A 17 -4.03 -2.86 -8.91
CA ARG A 17 -4.91 -2.54 -10.05
C ARG A 17 -6.31 -3.11 -9.91
N GLN A 18 -6.46 -4.30 -9.33
CA GLN A 18 -7.76 -4.94 -9.16
C GLN A 18 -8.63 -4.29 -8.08
N CYS A 19 -8.03 -3.54 -7.15
CA CYS A 19 -8.74 -3.06 -5.96
C CYS A 19 -8.60 -1.56 -5.69
N ILE A 20 -7.80 -0.82 -6.46
CA ILE A 20 -7.54 0.62 -6.27
C ILE A 20 -8.81 1.49 -6.41
N SER A 21 -9.80 1.02 -7.17
CA SER A 21 -11.10 1.68 -7.32
C SER A 21 -12.10 1.33 -6.22
N SER A 22 -11.75 0.42 -5.30
CA SER A 22 -12.68 -0.02 -4.25
C SER A 22 -12.98 1.05 -3.21
N GLU A 23 -14.11 0.89 -2.54
CA GLU A 23 -14.50 1.68 -1.37
C GLU A 23 -13.86 1.15 -0.08
N ALA A 24 -12.76 0.38 -0.18
CA ALA A 24 -12.06 -0.09 0.99
C ALA A 24 -11.65 1.09 1.88
N ALA A 25 -12.00 0.99 3.17
CA ALA A 25 -11.64 1.97 4.20
C ALA A 25 -10.12 2.23 4.30
N TYR A 26 -9.31 1.30 3.80
CA TYR A 26 -7.87 1.37 3.81
C TYR A 26 -7.28 0.48 2.70
N ILE A 27 -6.27 1.00 2.00
CA ILE A 27 -5.45 0.25 1.03
C ILE A 27 -3.99 0.52 1.37
N GLY A 28 -3.29 -0.50 1.85
CA GLY A 28 -1.86 -0.42 2.16
C GLY A 28 -1.05 -1.35 1.28
N MET A 29 0.10 -0.88 0.81
CA MET A 29 0.96 -1.66 -0.08
C MET A 29 2.42 -1.56 0.36
N ILE A 30 3.10 -2.70 0.40
CA ILE A 30 4.55 -2.76 0.66
C ILE A 30 5.33 -2.28 -0.56
N GLY A 31 6.51 -1.71 -0.32
CA GLY A 31 7.44 -1.35 -1.39
C GLY A 31 8.35 -0.21 -0.99
N SER A 32 9.48 -0.08 -1.70
CA SER A 32 10.33 1.09 -1.53
C SER A 32 9.70 2.32 -2.17
N ILE A 33 10.01 3.51 -1.63
CA ILE A 33 9.53 4.80 -2.14
C ILE A 33 9.76 4.92 -3.66
N ARG A 34 10.93 4.49 -4.15
CA ARG A 34 11.26 4.48 -5.58
C ARG A 34 10.29 3.63 -6.40
N LYS A 35 10.01 2.39 -5.96
CA LYS A 35 9.09 1.49 -6.66
C LYS A 35 7.67 2.05 -6.68
N ILE A 36 7.22 2.63 -5.58
CA ILE A 36 5.89 3.23 -5.46
C ILE A 36 5.74 4.42 -6.43
N LYS A 37 6.74 5.29 -6.53
CA LYS A 37 6.74 6.40 -7.50
C LYS A 37 6.63 5.92 -8.95
N LEU A 38 7.41 4.89 -9.32
CA LEU A 38 7.33 4.29 -10.65
C LEU A 38 5.97 3.65 -10.91
N MET A 39 5.40 2.98 -9.90
CA MET A 39 4.08 2.38 -10.01
C MET A 39 2.98 3.44 -10.17
N ARG A 40 3.02 4.53 -9.38
CA ARG A 40 2.08 5.65 -9.52
C ARG A 40 2.13 6.22 -10.93
N LYS A 41 3.34 6.52 -11.44
CA LYS A 41 3.53 7.02 -12.81
C LYS A 41 2.86 6.09 -13.82
N LYS A 42 3.18 4.79 -13.77
CA LYS A 42 2.61 3.78 -14.67
C LYS A 42 1.08 3.71 -14.59
N PHE A 43 0.50 3.73 -13.39
CA PHE A 43 -0.95 3.65 -13.22
C PHE A 43 -1.69 4.84 -13.83
N LEU A 44 -1.13 6.04 -13.71
CA LEU A 44 -1.70 7.25 -14.29
C LEU A 44 -1.55 7.27 -15.81
N GLU A 45 -0.38 6.89 -16.33
CA GLU A 45 -0.11 6.83 -17.78
C GLU A 45 -1.00 5.80 -18.50
N GLU A 46 -1.25 4.65 -17.87
CA GLU A 46 -2.07 3.58 -18.42
C GLU A 46 -3.58 3.77 -18.16
N GLY A 47 -3.97 4.83 -17.45
CA GLY A 47 -5.37 5.10 -17.08
C GLY A 47 -5.97 4.06 -16.12
N TRP A 48 -5.14 3.31 -15.38
CA TRP A 48 -5.61 2.29 -14.42
C TRP A 48 -6.09 2.88 -13.10
N ALA A 49 -5.71 4.11 -12.80
CA ALA A 49 -6.24 4.87 -11.69
C ALA A 49 -6.17 6.37 -11.97
N THR A 50 -7.02 7.13 -11.30
CA THR A 50 -6.88 8.59 -11.18
C THR A 50 -5.86 8.94 -10.09
N ALA A 51 -5.34 10.17 -10.10
CA ALA A 51 -4.47 10.64 -9.02
C ALA A 51 -5.15 10.53 -7.63
N PRO A 52 -6.41 10.97 -7.44
CA PRO A 52 -7.10 10.78 -6.16
C PRO A 52 -7.26 9.32 -5.72
N GLN A 53 -7.50 8.39 -6.65
CA GLN A 53 -7.56 6.96 -6.33
C GLN A 53 -6.20 6.45 -5.83
N PHE A 54 -5.10 6.85 -6.48
CA PHE A 54 -3.77 6.44 -6.05
C PHE A 54 -3.33 7.12 -4.75
N ASP A 55 -3.74 8.37 -4.51
CA ASP A 55 -3.36 9.12 -3.32
C ASP A 55 -4.01 8.55 -2.03
N ARG A 56 -5.07 7.73 -2.16
CA ARG A 56 -5.64 6.91 -1.06
C ARG A 56 -4.77 5.71 -0.68
N VAL A 57 -3.77 5.34 -1.48
CA VAL A 57 -2.93 4.16 -1.24
C VAL A 57 -1.80 4.51 -0.26
N CYS A 58 -1.83 3.88 0.91
CA CYS A 58 -0.78 3.99 1.90
C CYS A 58 0.43 3.11 1.52
N ALA A 59 1.46 3.74 0.95
CA ALA A 59 2.66 3.04 0.52
C ALA A 59 3.91 3.91 0.76
N PRO A 60 4.94 3.42 1.49
CA PRO A 60 5.04 2.10 2.10
C PRO A 60 4.06 1.92 3.26
N ILE A 61 3.48 0.73 3.37
CA ILE A 61 2.64 0.34 4.51
C ILE A 61 3.47 0.18 5.80
N GLY A 62 2.86 0.49 6.94
CA GLY A 62 3.41 0.35 8.29
C GLY A 62 3.80 1.68 8.93
N ILE A 63 3.81 1.72 10.26
CA ILE A 63 4.39 2.84 11.02
C ILE A 63 5.93 2.76 11.02
N ALA A 64 6.59 3.92 11.06
CA ALA A 64 8.05 3.97 11.08
C ALA A 64 8.62 3.50 12.43
N ILE A 65 9.12 2.27 12.48
CA ILE A 65 9.80 1.69 13.65
C ILE A 65 11.20 1.15 13.33
N GLN A 66 11.73 1.50 12.17
CA GLN A 66 13.02 0.99 11.65
C GLN A 66 13.07 -0.55 11.54
N SER A 67 11.95 -1.17 11.14
CA SER A 67 11.83 -2.62 10.97
C SER A 67 12.92 -3.20 10.05
N LYS A 68 13.50 -4.32 10.46
CA LYS A 68 14.51 -5.12 9.75
C LYS A 68 14.03 -6.55 9.52
N THR A 69 13.25 -7.11 10.45
CA THR A 69 12.72 -8.48 10.35
C THR A 69 11.29 -8.50 9.81
N VAL A 70 10.84 -9.67 9.38
CA VAL A 70 9.46 -9.86 8.90
C VAL A 70 8.46 -9.61 10.03
N GLU A 71 8.79 -10.03 11.25
CA GLU A 71 7.98 -9.85 12.44
C GLU A 71 7.84 -8.37 12.79
N GLU A 72 8.94 -7.59 12.72
CA GLU A 72 8.91 -6.15 12.94
C GLU A 72 8.09 -5.43 11.87
N ILE A 73 8.13 -5.89 10.61
CA ILE A 73 7.28 -5.36 9.54
C ILE A 73 5.81 -5.69 9.82
N ALA A 74 5.50 -6.92 10.24
CA ALA A 74 4.13 -7.32 10.55
C ALA A 74 3.55 -6.50 11.71
N VAL A 75 4.32 -6.27 12.78
CA VAL A 75 3.93 -5.42 13.91
C VAL A 75 3.69 -3.98 13.47
N SER A 76 4.58 -3.42 12.63
CA SER A 76 4.41 -2.04 12.15
C SER A 76 3.16 -1.86 11.28
N ILE A 77 2.82 -2.86 10.47
CA ILE A 77 1.58 -2.88 9.68
C ILE A 77 0.36 -2.99 10.60
N ALA A 78 0.35 -3.95 11.52
CA ALA A 78 -0.76 -4.14 12.45
C ALA A 78 -1.04 -2.89 13.29
N ALA A 79 0.01 -2.22 13.77
CA ALA A 79 -0.11 -0.96 14.49
C ALA A 79 -0.71 0.16 13.62
N GLN A 80 -0.30 0.27 12.34
CA GLN A 80 -0.90 1.23 11.41
C GLN A 80 -2.40 0.94 11.17
N LEU A 81 -2.78 -0.34 11.02
CA LEU A 81 -4.19 -0.72 10.84
C LEU A 81 -5.03 -0.35 12.07
N ALA A 82 -4.50 -0.58 13.28
CA ALA A 82 -5.17 -0.21 14.52
C ALA A 82 -5.37 1.30 14.63
N LEU A 83 -4.35 2.09 14.27
CA LEU A 83 -4.41 3.55 14.25
C LEU A 83 -5.46 4.07 13.26
N VAL A 84 -5.48 3.55 12.03
CA VAL A 84 -6.48 3.93 11.02
C VAL A 84 -7.88 3.59 11.53
N ARG A 85 -8.08 2.40 12.12
CA ARG A 85 -9.38 2.00 12.68
C ARG A 85 -9.86 2.92 13.80
N SER A 86 -8.98 3.47 14.63
CA SER A 86 -9.39 4.38 15.71
C SER A 86 -9.76 5.80 15.24
N GLN A 87 -9.54 6.11 13.95
CA GLN A 87 -9.79 7.42 13.35
C GLN A 87 -11.01 7.44 12.42
N ILE A 88 -11.62 6.27 12.19
CA ILE A 88 -12.86 6.09 11.43
C ILE A 88 -14.02 6.02 12.42
#